data_AF-A0A537BEZ7-F1
#
_entry.id   AF-A0A537BEZ7-F1
#
_cell.length_a   1.000
_cell.length_b   1.000
_cell.length_c   1.000
_cell.angle_alpha   90.00
_cell.angle_beta   90.00
_cell.angle_gamma   90.00
#
_symmetry.space_group_name_H-M   'P 1'
#
loop_
_entity.id
_entity.type
_entity.pdbx_description
1 polymer ?
#
loop_
_entity_poly.entity_id
_entity_poly.type
_entity_poly.pdbx_seq_one_letter_code
_entity_poly.pdbx_strand_id
1 'polypeptide(L)'
;MDIAFPMKPNAATPVDYSKRRHQPEKDDLELSPAGLTWLASIEQSARPIRLAAAFPRIVNRMAKIWKTPREMDRYFEELLADTRGNRQGFALNILMELSTLKDFYKAKIFPPAQRDIWDQ
;
A
#
# COMPACT_ATOMS: atom_id res chain seq x y z
N MET A 1 2.62 -21.30 -59.23
CA MET A 1 1.90 -20.02 -59.03
C MET A 1 2.09 -19.73 -57.56
N ASP A 2 3.24 -19.12 -57.24
CA ASP A 2 3.82 -19.11 -55.90
C ASP A 2 3.82 -17.66 -55.42
N ILE A 3 2.88 -17.34 -54.53
CA ILE A 3 2.78 -16.01 -53.93
C ILE A 3 3.48 -16.07 -52.57
N ALA A 4 4.77 -15.76 -52.57
CA ALA A 4 5.51 -15.49 -51.35
C ALA A 4 5.15 -14.08 -50.85
N PHE A 5 4.39 -13.99 -49.75
CA PHE A 5 4.16 -12.73 -49.05
C PHE A 5 5.39 -12.43 -48.16
N PRO A 6 6.07 -11.28 -48.31
CA PRO A 6 7.17 -10.94 -47.41
C PRO A 6 6.61 -10.51 -46.05
N MET A 7 6.79 -11.35 -45.03
CA MET A 7 6.62 -10.97 -43.63
C MET A 7 7.72 -9.99 -43.24
N LYS A 8 7.37 -8.70 -43.13
CA LYS A 8 8.24 -7.69 -42.51
C LYS A 8 8.38 -8.03 -41.01
N PRO A 9 9.60 -8.11 -40.45
CA PRO A 9 9.75 -8.26 -39.01
C PRO A 9 9.28 -6.99 -38.32
N ASN A 10 8.20 -7.08 -37.56
CA ASN A 10 7.69 -6.00 -36.72
C ASN A 10 8.65 -5.86 -35.52
N ALA A 11 9.61 -4.94 -35.62
CA ALA A 11 10.46 -4.57 -34.51
C ALA A 11 9.58 -3.94 -33.41
N ALA A 12 9.27 -4.73 -32.38
CA ALA A 12 8.60 -4.25 -31.19
C ALA A 12 9.50 -3.20 -30.53
N THR A 13 9.12 -1.93 -30.65
CA THR A 13 9.78 -0.83 -29.94
C THR A 13 9.64 -1.06 -28.44
N PRO A 14 10.72 -0.93 -27.64
CA PRO A 14 10.63 -0.98 -26.19
C PRO A 14 9.74 0.17 -25.73
N VAL A 15 8.58 -0.14 -25.18
CA VAL A 15 7.69 0.86 -24.58
C VAL A 15 8.42 1.46 -23.39
N ASP A 16 8.79 2.74 -23.48
CA ASP A 16 9.44 3.46 -22.39
C ASP A 16 8.40 3.87 -21.33
N TYR A 17 8.23 3.03 -20.31
CA TYR A 17 7.34 3.26 -19.18
C TYR A 17 7.80 4.39 -18.23
N SER A 18 8.95 5.02 -18.49
CA SER A 18 9.54 6.06 -17.62
C SER A 18 8.69 7.32 -17.55
N LYS A 19 7.83 7.56 -18.54
CA LYS A 19 6.93 8.74 -18.62
C LYS A 19 5.63 8.60 -17.81
N ARG A 20 5.38 7.42 -17.21
CA ARG A 20 4.25 7.19 -16.28
C ARG A 20 4.68 7.10 -14.83
N ARG A 21 5.94 7.43 -14.51
CA ARG A 21 6.31 7.65 -13.11
C ARG A 21 5.64 8.94 -12.70
N HIS A 22 4.58 8.80 -11.91
CA HIS A 22 4.04 9.89 -11.10
C HIS A 22 5.25 10.64 -10.54
N GLN A 23 5.42 11.92 -10.90
CA GLN A 23 6.48 12.72 -10.30
C GLN A 23 6.28 12.60 -8.80
N PRO A 24 7.33 12.30 -8.01
CA PRO A 24 7.19 12.19 -6.58
C PRO A 24 6.60 13.50 -6.09
N GLU A 25 5.32 13.47 -5.74
CA GLU A 25 4.62 14.66 -5.27
C GLU A 25 5.21 15.01 -3.89
N LYS A 26 4.94 16.21 -3.39
CA LYS A 26 5.38 16.59 -2.04
C LYS A 26 4.93 15.55 -0.99
N ASP A 27 3.75 14.96 -1.20
CA ASP A 27 3.18 13.88 -0.38
C ASP A 27 3.96 12.55 -0.45
N ASP A 28 4.85 12.37 -1.43
CA ASP A 28 5.73 11.21 -1.51
C ASP A 28 6.98 11.34 -0.63
N LEU A 29 7.41 12.58 -0.38
CA LEU A 29 8.63 12.91 0.35
C LEU A 29 8.37 13.34 1.80
N GLU A 30 7.17 13.87 2.09
CA GLU A 30 6.84 14.44 3.40
C GLU A 30 5.46 13.98 3.89
N LEU A 31 5.28 13.98 5.22
CA LEU A 31 3.96 13.75 5.81
C LEU A 31 3.07 14.97 5.58
N SER A 32 1.90 14.72 4.99
CA SER A 32 0.84 15.72 4.90
C SER A 32 0.32 16.08 6.31
N PRO A 33 -0.33 17.24 6.49
CA PRO A 33 -0.99 17.59 7.76
C PRO A 33 -1.99 16.52 8.23
N ALA A 34 -2.71 15.90 7.28
CA ALA A 34 -3.60 14.78 7.55
C ALA A 34 -2.84 13.54 8.04
N GLY A 35 -1.69 13.23 7.43
CA GLY A 35 -0.80 12.14 7.85
C GLY A 35 -0.23 12.34 9.25
N LEU A 36 0.20 13.56 9.58
CA LEU A 36 0.68 13.93 10.93
C LEU A 36 -0.43 13.79 11.98
N THR A 37 -1.62 14.32 11.68
CA THR A 37 -2.78 14.27 12.57
C THR A 37 -3.23 12.82 12.80
N TRP A 38 -3.23 12.01 11.75
CA TRP A 38 -3.51 10.58 11.83
C TRP A 38 -2.45 9.86 12.67
N LEU A 39 -1.16 10.12 12.45
CA LEU A 39 -0.10 9.47 13.21
C LEU A 39 -0.20 9.78 14.71
N ALA A 40 -0.58 11.02 15.04
CA ALA A 40 -0.80 11.46 16.43
C ALA A 40 -2.05 10.82 17.08
N SER A 41 -3.06 10.43 16.29
CA SER A 41 -4.28 9.79 16.81
C SER A 41 -4.11 8.32 17.16
N ILE A 42 -3.06 7.66 16.65
CA ILE A 42 -2.72 6.28 17.00
C ILE A 42 -2.05 6.23 18.38
N GLU A 43 -2.44 5.23 19.19
CA GLU A 43 -1.81 4.93 20.48
C GLU A 43 -0.30 4.72 20.32
N GLN A 44 0.48 5.14 21.33
CA GLN A 44 1.93 5.12 21.26
C GLN A 44 2.52 3.72 21.02
N SER A 45 1.86 2.67 21.52
CA SER A 45 2.24 1.27 21.33
C SER A 45 2.09 0.76 19.90
N ALA A 46 1.15 1.32 19.14
CA ALA A 46 0.83 0.90 17.76
C ALA A 46 1.24 1.93 16.71
N ARG A 47 1.85 3.05 17.13
CA ARG A 47 2.20 4.15 16.24
C ARG A 47 3.35 3.77 15.29
N PRO A 48 3.16 3.84 13.96
CA PRO A 48 4.14 3.36 12.99
C PRO A 48 5.21 4.45 12.68
N ILE A 49 6.12 4.69 13.62
CA ILE A 49 7.13 5.77 13.53
C ILE A 49 8.16 5.52 12.42
N ARG A 50 8.69 4.30 12.30
CA ARG A 50 9.70 3.98 11.28
C ARG A 50 9.09 3.95 9.89
N LEU A 51 7.85 3.45 9.77
CA LEU A 51 7.09 3.53 8.52
C LEU A 51 6.88 4.99 8.10
N ALA A 52 6.53 5.88 9.04
CA ALA A 52 6.32 7.29 8.76
C ALA A 52 7.60 7.99 8.28
N ALA A 53 8.75 7.66 8.87
CA ALA A 53 10.05 8.21 8.48
C ALA A 53 10.54 7.68 7.13
N ALA A 54 10.36 6.38 6.86
CA ALA A 54 10.87 5.74 5.64
C ALA A 54 9.93 5.87 4.44
N PHE A 55 8.62 5.89 4.68
CA PHE A 55 7.58 5.87 3.65
C PHE A 55 6.42 6.83 3.96
N PRO A 56 6.64 8.16 3.95
CA PRO A 56 5.60 9.16 4.23
C PRO A 56 4.34 8.98 3.38
N ARG A 57 4.49 8.62 2.10
CA ARG A 57 3.38 8.32 1.17
C ARG A 57 2.43 7.23 1.67
N ILE A 58 2.96 6.20 2.33
CA ILE A 58 2.15 5.09 2.83
C ILE A 58 1.28 5.62 3.96
N VAL A 59 1.87 6.38 4.89
CA VAL A 59 1.16 7.01 5.99
C VAL A 59 0.12 8.01 5.50
N ASN A 60 0.46 8.86 4.53
CA ASN A 60 -0.48 9.79 3.91
C ASN A 60 -1.66 9.06 3.27
N ARG A 61 -1.42 7.94 2.59
CA ARG A 61 -2.48 7.11 2.03
C ARG A 61 -3.32 6.44 3.11
N MET A 62 -2.71 5.89 4.15
CA MET A 62 -3.43 5.31 5.30
C MET A 62 -4.36 6.34 5.93
N ALA A 63 -3.89 7.57 6.15
CA ALA A 63 -4.70 8.65 6.70
C ALA A 63 -5.96 8.94 5.85
N LYS A 64 -5.85 8.88 4.52
CA LYS A 64 -6.97 9.09 3.59
C LYS A 64 -8.01 7.96 3.66
N ILE A 65 -7.57 6.71 3.76
CA ILE A 65 -8.45 5.53 3.69
C ILE A 65 -8.80 4.93 5.06
N TRP A 66 -8.27 5.49 6.16
CA TRP A 66 -8.36 4.91 7.51
C TRP A 66 -9.79 4.60 7.95
N LYS A 67 -10.74 5.47 7.57
CA LYS A 67 -12.16 5.36 7.90
C LYS A 67 -12.94 4.44 6.95
N THR A 68 -12.27 3.81 5.99
CA THR A 68 -12.87 2.91 4.99
C THR A 68 -12.33 1.49 5.20
N PRO A 69 -13.01 0.64 6.02
CA PRO A 69 -12.50 -0.67 6.44
C PRO A 69 -12.04 -1.56 5.31
N ARG A 70 -12.89 -1.68 4.26
CA ARG A 70 -12.60 -2.54 3.11
C ARG A 70 -11.33 -2.10 2.37
N GLU A 71 -11.09 -0.80 2.25
CA GLU A 71 -9.90 -0.28 1.61
C GLU A 71 -8.67 -0.44 2.50
N MET A 72 -8.80 -0.17 3.80
CA MET A 72 -7.70 -0.27 4.75
C MET A 72 -7.24 -1.73 4.95
N ASP A 73 -8.17 -2.68 5.09
CA ASP A 73 -7.87 -4.12 5.18
C ASP A 73 -7.15 -4.60 3.91
N ARG A 74 -7.71 -4.29 2.74
CA ARG A 74 -7.06 -4.61 1.46
C ARG A 74 -5.66 -4.01 1.38
N TYR A 75 -5.50 -2.77 1.83
CA TYR A 75 -4.21 -2.09 1.81
C TYR A 75 -3.20 -2.72 2.77
N PHE A 76 -3.61 -3.19 3.95
CA PHE A 76 -2.76 -3.97 4.84
C PHE A 76 -2.30 -5.29 4.21
N GLU A 77 -3.23 -6.06 3.61
CA GLU A 77 -2.86 -7.30 2.90
C GLU A 77 -1.86 -7.00 1.78
N GLU A 78 -2.12 -5.94 1.02
CA GLU A 78 -1.26 -5.49 -0.07
C GLU A 78 0.15 -5.05 0.35
N LEU A 79 0.33 -4.61 1.60
CA LEU A 79 1.61 -4.21 2.17
C LEU A 79 2.34 -5.37 2.87
N LEU A 80 1.60 -6.26 3.53
CA LEU A 80 2.15 -7.37 4.32
C LEU A 80 2.38 -8.65 3.50
N ALA A 81 1.66 -8.85 2.41
CA ALA A 81 1.73 -10.10 1.64
C ALA A 81 3.08 -10.32 0.93
N ASP A 82 3.97 -9.33 0.87
CA ASP A 82 5.32 -9.43 0.27
C ASP A 82 5.37 -10.07 -1.14
N THR A 83 4.25 -10.07 -1.88
CA THR A 83 4.09 -10.86 -3.11
C THR A 83 4.17 -10.03 -4.40
N ARG A 84 4.55 -8.76 -4.30
CA ARG A 84 4.76 -7.93 -5.50
C ARG A 84 6.16 -8.22 -6.03
N GLY A 85 6.27 -9.28 -6.83
CA GLY A 85 7.51 -9.81 -7.40
C GLY A 85 8.58 -8.77 -7.78
N ASN A 86 9.83 -9.18 -7.64
CA ASN A 86 11.07 -8.42 -7.84
C ASN A 86 11.26 -7.17 -6.94
N ARG A 87 10.51 -7.04 -5.83
CA ARG A 87 10.74 -6.03 -4.79
C ARG A 87 11.42 -6.65 -3.57
N GLN A 88 12.25 -5.89 -2.87
CA GLN A 88 12.99 -6.34 -1.68
C GLN A 88 12.16 -6.39 -0.38
N GLY A 89 10.83 -6.43 -0.48
CA GLY A 89 9.93 -6.34 0.68
C GLY A 89 10.15 -5.10 1.55
N PHE A 90 9.67 -5.17 2.79
CA PHE A 90 10.02 -4.20 3.84
C PHE A 90 11.03 -4.80 4.81
N ALA A 91 11.83 -3.94 5.44
CA ALA A 91 12.65 -4.35 6.57
C ALA A 91 11.76 -4.89 7.71
N LEU A 92 12.28 -5.87 8.46
CA LEU A 92 11.53 -6.56 9.53
C LEU A 92 10.90 -5.59 10.55
N ASN A 93 11.62 -4.53 10.91
CA ASN A 93 11.14 -3.51 11.85
C ASN A 93 9.92 -2.72 11.33
N ILE A 94 9.77 -2.57 10.02
CA ILE A 94 8.61 -1.95 9.38
C ILE A 94 7.47 -2.95 9.27
N LEU A 95 7.76 -4.22 8.95
CA LEU A 95 6.75 -5.29 8.97
C LEU A 95 6.13 -5.48 10.36
N MET A 96 6.93 -5.40 11.42
CA MET A 96 6.43 -5.44 12.80
C MET A 96 5.53 -4.25 13.09
N GLU A 97 5.91 -3.02 12.73
CA GLU A 97 5.02 -1.85 12.91
C GLU A 97 3.71 -1.98 12.13
N LEU A 98 3.76 -2.45 10.89
CA LEU A 98 2.57 -2.69 10.06
C LEU A 98 1.66 -3.76 10.68
N SER A 99 2.23 -4.81 11.25
CA SER A 99 1.48 -5.90 11.90
C SER A 99 0.81 -5.40 13.18
N THR A 100 1.57 -4.74 14.07
CA THR A 100 1.02 -4.14 15.29
C THR A 100 -0.08 -3.12 14.98
N LEU A 101 0.12 -2.29 13.96
CA LEU A 101 -0.89 -1.31 13.54
C LEU A 101 -2.17 -1.99 13.01
N LYS A 102 -2.04 -3.09 12.24
CA LYS A 102 -3.17 -3.89 11.76
C LYS A 102 -3.95 -4.50 12.92
N ASP A 103 -3.26 -5.05 13.91
CA ASP A 103 -3.89 -5.62 15.10
C ASP A 103 -4.61 -4.54 15.92
N PHE A 104 -3.99 -3.38 16.09
CA PHE A 104 -4.63 -2.21 16.70
C PHE A 104 -5.88 -1.78 15.93
N TYR A 105 -5.80 -1.69 14.60
CA TYR A 105 -6.92 -1.32 13.74
C TYR A 105 -8.12 -2.25 13.93
N LYS A 106 -7.86 -3.57 13.90
CA LYS A 106 -8.87 -4.61 14.09
C LYS A 106 -9.41 -4.64 15.52
N ALA A 107 -8.61 -4.32 16.53
CA ALA A 107 -9.06 -4.38 17.92
C ALA A 107 -9.89 -3.15 18.32
N LYS A 108 -9.51 -1.96 17.84
CA LYS A 108 -10.00 -0.68 18.38
C LYS A 108 -10.91 0.08 17.42
N ILE A 109 -10.68 -0.01 16.11
CA ILE A 109 -11.36 0.84 15.13
C ILE A 109 -12.48 0.05 14.46
N PHE A 110 -12.18 -1.17 14.02
CA PHE A 110 -13.14 -2.08 13.44
C PHE A 110 -12.93 -3.47 14.03
N PRO A 111 -13.49 -3.72 15.24
CA PRO A 111 -13.66 -5.07 15.73
C PRO A 111 -14.23 -5.88 14.57
N PRO A 112 -13.67 -7.05 14.22
CA PRO A 112 -14.40 -7.95 13.35
C PRO A 112 -15.75 -8.08 14.02
N ALA A 113 -16.80 -7.54 13.38
CA ALA A 113 -18.16 -7.83 13.79
C ALA A 113 -18.14 -9.34 13.90
N GLN A 114 -18.26 -9.82 15.14
CA GLN A 114 -18.37 -11.23 15.45
C GLN A 114 -19.41 -11.69 14.44
N ARG A 115 -18.96 -12.38 13.38
CA ARG A 115 -19.84 -12.75 12.27
C ARG A 115 -20.95 -13.47 12.99
N ASP A 116 -22.12 -12.86 13.06
CA ASP A 116 -23.22 -13.44 13.79
C ASP A 116 -23.42 -14.79 13.12
N ILE A 117 -23.21 -15.84 13.91
CA ILE A 117 -23.31 -17.24 13.52
C ILE A 117 -24.80 -17.60 13.31
N TRP A 118 -25.66 -16.61 13.01
CA TRP A 118 -27.11 -16.68 13.10
C TRP A 118 -27.86 -16.01 11.94
N ASP A 119 -27.21 -15.70 10.82
CA ASP A 119 -27.98 -15.55 9.58
C ASP A 119 -28.09 -16.94 8.91
N GLN A 120 -29.16 -17.63 9.34
CA GLN A 120 -29.69 -18.94 8.93
C GLN A 120 -29.77 -19.17 7.43
#